data_AF-A0A9P5CA15-F1
#
_entry.id   AF-A0A9P5CA15-F1
#
_cell.length_a   1.000
_cell.length_b   1.000
_cell.length_c   1.000
_cell.angle_alpha   90.00
_cell.angle_beta   90.00
_cell.angle_gamma   90.00
#
_symmetry.space_group_name_H-M   'P 1'
#
loop_
_entity.id
_entity.type
_entity.pdbx_description
1 polymer ?
#
loop_
_entity_poly.entity_id
_entity_poly.type
_entity_poly.pdbx_seq_one_letter_code
_entity_poly.pdbx_strand_id
1 'polypeptide(L)'
;MPPPSWGISLSDAVVSQSGGLPTSIASANTTTNSVDGSLKVICAWPVSGSYGAGSRVLFYVLVATAVFARKLDWIKSAALSTALPLSASAAVHGIVLAALHRGNAVDMDVYGAFQMCAIGTLVVPLMIKLSRSHEYSTYIGRRIMFMWAGLVLTGLVCLAIEFFRAQTFPCHDDGQGNAISSNSNRFPYGENTTCELVCSENDGPFSPIRIGSANNIYVVPAPRTLTFGAATLVAAGCCIHTVIWMVVMTERFNVRTKSYETNKPISGTNGATKGTMNDVNLMIHIFLSAAAVPVSGCAAVAIIIVGEINFFSNPVNYQAEPLAAIG
;
A
#
# COMPACT_ATOMS: atom_id res chain seq x y z
N MET A 1 -5.41 13.32 51.38
CA MET A 1 -3.94 13.15 51.29
C MET A 1 -3.56 12.09 52.33
N PRO A 2 -2.80 11.02 52.03
CA PRO A 2 -1.74 10.88 51.01
C PRO A 2 -2.05 9.69 50.03
N PRO A 3 -1.10 9.00 49.33
CA PRO A 3 -1.15 8.70 47.88
C PRO A 3 -1.48 7.22 47.54
N PRO A 4 -1.65 6.85 46.25
CA PRO A 4 -1.76 5.45 45.84
C PRO A 4 -0.36 4.80 45.74
N SER A 5 -0.17 3.68 46.45
CA SER A 5 1.01 2.82 46.32
C SER A 5 0.75 1.71 45.30
N TRP A 6 1.65 1.59 44.33
CA TRP A 6 1.74 0.46 43.43
C TRP A 6 2.41 -0.71 44.14
N GLY A 7 1.77 -1.87 44.13
CA GLY A 7 2.33 -3.12 44.64
C GLY A 7 2.03 -4.25 43.67
N ILE A 8 3.00 -4.54 42.80
CA ILE A 8 3.04 -5.74 41.99
C ILE A 8 3.61 -6.82 42.91
N SER A 9 2.82 -7.86 43.23
CA SER A 9 3.33 -9.05 43.93
C SER A 9 3.22 -10.24 43.00
N LEU A 10 4.39 -10.77 42.66
CA LEU A 10 4.60 -11.95 41.81
C LEU A 10 5.08 -13.08 42.72
N SER A 11 4.14 -13.90 43.18
CA SER A 11 4.26 -15.23 43.83
C SER A 11 2.83 -15.57 44.27
N ASP A 12 2.20 -16.70 43.93
CA ASP A 12 2.75 -18.04 43.82
C ASP A 12 2.11 -18.82 42.66
N ALA A 13 2.97 -19.61 42.01
CA ALA A 13 2.57 -20.71 41.18
C ALA A 13 2.21 -21.90 42.08
N VAL A 14 0.97 -22.41 41.94
CA VAL A 14 0.66 -23.80 42.26
C VAL A 14 0.17 -24.47 41.00
N VAL A 15 1.02 -25.36 40.52
CA VAL A 15 0.78 -26.29 39.41
C VAL A 15 -0.28 -27.30 39.85
N SER A 16 -1.33 -27.46 39.04
CA SER A 16 -2.09 -28.71 39.00
C SER A 16 -2.31 -29.10 37.54
N GLN A 17 -1.55 -30.11 37.12
CA GLN A 17 -1.71 -30.79 35.84
C GLN A 17 -3.01 -31.59 35.86
N SER A 18 -3.90 -31.32 34.91
CA SER A 18 -4.80 -32.34 34.38
C SER A 18 -5.02 -32.06 32.89
N GLY A 19 -4.91 -33.12 32.10
CA GLY A 19 -4.70 -33.07 30.66
C GLY A 19 -5.89 -32.57 29.85
N GLY A 20 -5.57 -32.13 28.64
CA GLY A 20 -6.54 -31.72 27.64
C GLY A 20 -5.90 -30.86 26.56
N LEU A 21 -5.07 -31.47 25.71
CA LEU A 21 -4.69 -30.86 24.43
C LEU A 21 -5.89 -30.97 23.49
N PRO A 22 -6.29 -29.88 22.82
CA PRO A 22 -6.70 -30.02 21.43
C PRO A 22 -5.73 -29.23 20.55
N THR A 23 -4.85 -29.98 19.91
CA THR A 23 -4.35 -29.70 18.58
C THR A 23 -5.51 -29.50 17.61
N SER A 24 -5.57 -28.34 16.98
CA SER A 24 -6.16 -28.21 15.65
C SER A 24 -5.30 -27.29 14.80
N ILE A 25 -4.08 -27.77 14.53
CA ILE A 25 -3.45 -27.57 13.22
C ILE A 25 -3.94 -28.77 12.39
N ALA A 26 -5.03 -28.57 11.65
CA ALA A 26 -5.40 -29.43 10.55
C ALA A 26 -5.29 -28.59 9.27
N SER A 27 -4.26 -28.92 8.51
CA SER A 27 -4.01 -28.46 7.16
C SER A 27 -4.99 -29.10 6.18
N ALA A 28 -5.25 -28.36 5.11
CA ALA A 28 -5.56 -28.83 3.76
C ALA A 28 -6.94 -29.43 3.44
N ASN A 29 -7.49 -28.87 2.36
CA ASN A 29 -8.52 -29.40 1.49
C ASN A 29 -9.93 -29.53 2.05
N THR A 30 -10.58 -28.39 2.14
CA THR A 30 -11.88 -28.29 1.47
C THR A 30 -11.72 -27.41 0.24
N THR A 31 -11.13 -27.98 -0.82
CA THR A 31 -11.62 -27.69 -2.17
C THR A 31 -13.06 -28.21 -2.23
N THR A 32 -13.99 -27.50 -1.59
CA THR A 32 -15.33 -27.46 -2.15
C THR A 32 -15.11 -26.83 -3.50
N ASN A 33 -15.13 -27.67 -4.54
CA ASN A 33 -15.67 -27.29 -5.82
C ASN A 33 -17.12 -26.86 -5.57
N SER A 34 -17.32 -25.72 -4.91
CA SER A 34 -18.54 -25.00 -5.08
C SER A 34 -18.39 -24.44 -6.48
N VAL A 35 -19.10 -25.08 -7.41
CA VAL A 35 -19.72 -24.35 -8.50
C VAL A 35 -20.72 -23.39 -7.84
N ASP A 36 -20.22 -22.43 -7.07
CA ASP A 36 -21.03 -21.36 -6.54
C ASP A 36 -21.02 -20.31 -7.63
N GLY A 37 -21.93 -20.50 -8.59
CA GLY A 37 -22.17 -19.53 -9.65
C GLY A 37 -22.72 -18.20 -9.12
N SER A 38 -22.84 -18.03 -7.80
CA SER A 38 -23.30 -16.81 -7.16
C SER A 38 -22.26 -15.71 -7.27
N LEU A 39 -22.75 -14.50 -7.53
CA LEU A 39 -21.92 -13.31 -7.67
C LEU A 39 -21.49 -12.85 -6.28
N LYS A 40 -20.18 -12.72 -6.05
CA LYS A 40 -19.68 -12.10 -4.82
C LYS A 40 -19.87 -10.59 -4.86
N VAL A 41 -20.44 -10.03 -3.80
CA VAL A 41 -20.72 -8.61 -3.61
C VAL A 41 -20.12 -8.09 -2.31
N ILE A 42 -20.04 -6.78 -2.19
CA ILE A 42 -19.57 -6.04 -1.03
C ILE A 42 -20.41 -4.78 -0.86
N CYS A 43 -20.52 -4.31 0.38
CA CYS A 43 -20.95 -2.96 0.65
C CYS A 43 -19.72 -2.04 0.55
N ALA A 44 -19.79 -0.98 -0.25
CA ALA A 44 -18.64 -0.13 -0.51
C ALA A 44 -18.98 1.35 -0.63
N TRP A 45 -18.07 2.18 -0.11
CA TRP A 45 -18.05 3.60 -0.45
C TRP A 45 -17.31 3.79 -1.78
N PRO A 46 -17.85 4.62 -2.69
CA PRO A 46 -17.24 4.84 -3.99
C PRO A 46 -15.89 5.56 -3.88
N VAL A 47 -15.08 5.42 -4.93
CA VAL A 47 -13.79 6.11 -5.03
C VAL A 47 -14.01 7.61 -4.97
N SER A 48 -13.34 8.28 -4.03
CA SER A 48 -13.38 9.74 -3.88
C SER A 48 -12.61 10.43 -5.00
N GLY A 49 -12.93 11.70 -5.24
CA GLY A 49 -12.24 12.53 -6.24
C GLY A 49 -10.74 12.66 -5.99
N SER A 50 -10.29 12.52 -4.73
CA SER A 50 -8.86 12.49 -4.38
C SER A 50 -8.11 11.34 -5.04
N TYR A 51 -8.79 10.23 -5.37
CA TYR A 51 -8.25 9.09 -6.11
C TYR A 51 -8.95 8.87 -7.46
N GLY A 52 -9.74 9.84 -7.91
CA GLY A 52 -10.38 9.85 -9.22
C GLY A 52 -9.36 9.86 -10.36
N ALA A 53 -9.85 9.71 -11.59
CA ALA A 53 -8.95 9.61 -12.75
C ALA A 53 -8.02 10.82 -12.90
N GLY A 54 -8.46 12.02 -12.52
CA GLY A 54 -7.68 13.26 -12.66
C GLY A 54 -6.45 13.27 -11.76
N SER A 55 -6.62 12.97 -10.46
CA SER A 55 -5.51 12.93 -9.51
C SER A 55 -4.53 11.79 -9.82
N ARG A 56 -5.04 10.63 -10.25
CA ARG A 56 -4.25 9.48 -10.72
C ARG A 56 -3.39 9.84 -11.92
N VAL A 57 -3.97 10.41 -12.97
CA VAL A 57 -3.24 10.83 -14.18
C VAL A 57 -2.20 11.90 -13.84
N LEU A 58 -2.55 12.90 -13.02
CA LEU A 58 -1.60 13.91 -12.56
C LEU A 58 -0.40 13.28 -11.85
N PHE A 59 -0.64 12.33 -10.94
CA PHE A 59 0.45 11.62 -10.27
C PHE A 59 1.32 10.83 -11.24
N TYR A 60 0.74 10.14 -12.23
CA TYR A 60 1.54 9.42 -13.24
C TYR A 60 2.39 10.36 -14.09
N VAL A 61 1.84 11.51 -14.48
CA VAL A 61 2.58 12.54 -15.21
C VAL A 61 3.72 13.09 -14.37
N LEU A 62 3.52 13.37 -13.08
CA LEU A 62 4.57 13.84 -12.18
C LEU A 62 5.69 12.79 -12.04
N VAL A 63 5.32 11.52 -11.83
CA VAL A 63 6.28 10.41 -11.72
C VAL A 63 7.04 10.22 -13.03
N ALA A 64 6.35 10.18 -14.17
CA ALA A 64 6.97 10.07 -15.49
C ALA A 64 7.90 11.26 -15.77
N THR A 65 7.46 12.48 -15.44
CA THR A 65 8.27 13.70 -15.59
C THR A 65 9.54 13.62 -14.74
N ALA A 66 9.44 13.19 -13.49
CA ALA A 66 10.61 12.98 -12.65
C ALA A 66 11.60 12.00 -13.32
N VAL A 67 11.12 10.90 -13.89
CA VAL A 67 11.92 9.86 -14.57
C VAL A 67 12.58 10.35 -15.85
N PHE A 68 11.81 10.89 -16.79
CA PHE A 68 12.29 11.23 -18.12
C PHE A 68 13.04 12.57 -18.14
N ALA A 69 12.59 13.55 -17.36
CA ALA A 69 13.23 14.87 -17.25
C ALA A 69 14.34 14.91 -16.18
N ARG A 70 14.89 13.76 -15.77
CA ARG A 70 15.93 13.64 -14.72
C ARG A 70 17.21 14.45 -14.93
N LYS A 71 17.46 14.92 -16.17
CA LYS A 71 18.62 15.77 -16.51
C LYS A 71 18.36 17.26 -16.25
N LEU A 72 17.10 17.65 -16.07
CA LEU A 72 16.68 19.02 -15.82
C LEU A 72 16.36 19.13 -14.33
N ASP A 73 17.35 19.58 -13.54
CA ASP A 73 17.24 19.58 -12.09
C ASP A 73 16.01 20.35 -11.58
N TRP A 74 15.66 21.47 -12.20
CA TRP A 74 14.48 22.26 -11.83
C TRP A 74 13.15 21.49 -12.04
N ILE A 75 12.98 20.82 -13.19
CA ILE A 75 11.76 20.04 -13.47
C ILE A 75 11.67 18.84 -12.55
N LYS A 76 12.77 18.09 -12.45
CA LYS A 76 12.85 16.88 -11.63
C LYS A 76 12.54 17.20 -10.16
N SER A 77 13.12 18.26 -9.61
CA SER A 77 12.89 18.64 -8.21
C SER A 77 11.47 19.16 -7.98
N ALA A 78 10.89 19.91 -8.91
CA ALA A 78 9.48 20.30 -8.85
C ALA A 78 8.55 19.08 -8.88
N ALA A 79 8.74 18.17 -9.84
CA ALA A 79 7.91 16.97 -9.99
C ALA A 79 7.99 16.05 -8.77
N LEU A 80 9.20 15.85 -8.21
CA LEU A 80 9.39 15.07 -6.98
C LEU A 80 8.79 15.76 -5.76
N SER A 81 8.94 17.08 -5.64
CA SER A 81 8.38 17.88 -4.55
C SER A 81 6.85 17.80 -4.52
N THR A 82 6.20 17.56 -5.66
CA THR A 82 4.75 17.33 -5.71
C THR A 82 4.36 15.86 -5.57
N ALA A 83 5.08 14.92 -6.22
CA ALA A 83 4.74 13.50 -6.20
C ALA A 83 4.95 12.86 -4.81
N LEU A 84 6.00 13.24 -4.08
CA LEU A 84 6.30 12.65 -2.77
C LEU A 84 5.20 12.95 -1.74
N PRO A 85 4.72 14.20 -1.58
CA PRO A 85 3.55 14.50 -0.76
C PRO A 85 2.30 13.72 -1.15
N LEU A 86 2.00 13.53 -2.44
CA LEU A 86 0.83 12.76 -2.89
C LEU A 86 0.89 11.29 -2.45
N SER A 87 2.06 10.66 -2.55
CA SER A 87 2.24 9.30 -2.02
C SER A 87 2.24 9.25 -0.48
N ALA A 88 2.71 10.31 0.18
CA ALA A 88 2.70 10.39 1.64
C ALA A 88 1.28 10.61 2.19
N SER A 89 0.46 11.44 1.55
CA SER A 89 -0.95 11.62 1.91
C SER A 89 -1.74 10.35 1.68
N ALA A 90 -1.49 9.64 0.57
CA ALA A 90 -2.04 8.31 0.33
C ALA A 90 -1.66 7.30 1.43
N ALA A 91 -0.42 7.33 1.92
CA ALA A 91 0.03 6.47 2.99
C ALA A 91 -0.69 6.78 4.32
N VAL A 92 -0.81 8.06 4.67
CA VAL A 92 -1.60 8.50 5.84
C VAL A 92 -3.05 8.06 5.69
N HIS A 93 -3.63 8.20 4.50
CA HIS A 93 -4.99 7.73 4.26
C HIS A 93 -5.11 6.22 4.46
N GLY A 94 -4.17 5.42 3.95
CA GLY A 94 -4.13 3.98 4.20
C GLY A 94 -4.05 3.61 5.68
N ILE A 95 -3.31 4.38 6.49
CA ILE A 95 -3.26 4.22 7.95
C ILE A 95 -4.64 4.49 8.57
N VAL A 96 -5.29 5.59 8.17
CA VAL A 96 -6.62 5.96 8.67
C VAL A 96 -7.67 4.91 8.30
N LEU A 97 -7.66 4.43 7.05
CA LEU A 97 -8.54 3.35 6.59
C LEU A 97 -8.37 2.10 7.46
N ALA A 98 -7.12 1.72 7.76
CA ALA A 98 -6.84 0.58 8.63
C ALA A 98 -7.30 0.78 10.08
N ALA A 99 -7.09 1.98 10.62
CA ALA A 99 -7.44 2.31 11.99
C ALA A 99 -8.96 2.39 12.21
N LEU A 100 -9.71 2.85 11.21
CA LEU A 100 -11.16 3.07 11.27
C LEU A 100 -11.94 2.01 10.49
N HIS A 101 -11.36 0.82 10.34
CA HIS A 101 -11.93 -0.30 9.61
C HIS A 101 -13.37 -0.65 10.02
N ARG A 102 -14.19 -0.99 9.03
CA ARG A 102 -15.53 -1.54 9.21
C ARG A 102 -15.60 -2.93 8.59
N GLY A 103 -15.96 -3.94 9.38
CA GLY A 103 -15.97 -5.34 8.90
C GLY A 103 -16.96 -5.61 7.77
N ASN A 104 -18.03 -4.82 7.70
CA ASN A 104 -19.14 -5.04 6.77
C ASN A 104 -19.09 -4.14 5.52
N ALA A 105 -18.10 -3.25 5.41
CA ALA A 105 -17.99 -2.36 4.25
C ALA A 105 -16.54 -1.99 3.94
N VAL A 106 -16.27 -1.73 2.66
CA VAL A 106 -14.94 -1.39 2.15
C VAL A 106 -14.94 0.00 1.55
N ASP A 107 -13.98 0.84 1.95
CA ASP A 107 -13.75 2.11 1.27
C ASP A 107 -12.88 1.87 0.02
N MET A 108 -13.42 2.17 -1.16
CA MET A 108 -12.72 1.93 -2.44
C MET A 108 -11.48 2.81 -2.63
N ASP A 109 -11.28 3.85 -1.82
CA ASP A 109 -10.06 4.63 -1.80
C ASP A 109 -8.83 3.81 -1.44
N VAL A 110 -9.02 2.62 -0.82
CA VAL A 110 -7.96 1.65 -0.54
C VAL A 110 -7.14 1.31 -1.80
N TYR A 111 -7.79 1.19 -2.96
CA TYR A 111 -7.11 0.90 -4.23
C TYR A 111 -6.29 2.11 -4.72
N GLY A 112 -6.82 3.32 -4.54
CA GLY A 112 -6.14 4.55 -4.94
C GLY A 112 -4.93 4.84 -4.08
N ALA A 113 -5.11 4.74 -2.77
CA ALA A 113 -4.05 4.90 -1.80
C ALA A 113 -2.93 3.87 -2.03
N PHE A 114 -3.29 2.61 -2.28
CA PHE A 114 -2.35 1.55 -2.65
C PHE A 114 -1.56 1.87 -3.91
N GLN A 115 -2.23 2.25 -5.01
CA GLN A 115 -1.56 2.50 -6.28
C GLN A 115 -0.55 3.65 -6.17
N MET A 116 -0.91 4.76 -5.50
CA MET A 116 0.00 5.89 -5.27
C MET A 116 1.22 5.49 -4.42
N CYS A 117 1.00 4.74 -3.33
CA CYS A 117 2.07 4.27 -2.46
C CYS A 117 3.00 3.28 -3.18
N ALA A 118 2.43 2.29 -3.88
CA ALA A 118 3.18 1.25 -4.58
C ALA A 118 4.06 1.84 -5.69
N ILE A 119 3.50 2.70 -6.55
CA ILE A 119 4.27 3.38 -7.61
C ILE A 119 5.35 4.27 -7.00
N GLY A 120 5.04 5.02 -5.93
CA GLY A 120 6.02 5.84 -5.21
C GLY A 120 7.22 5.01 -4.76
N THR A 121 6.98 3.90 -4.05
CA THR A 121 8.05 3.02 -3.55
C THR A 121 8.84 2.31 -4.63
N LEU A 122 8.25 2.05 -5.81
CA LEU A 122 8.97 1.42 -6.91
C LEU A 122 9.81 2.43 -7.71
N VAL A 123 9.30 3.65 -7.94
CA VAL A 123 9.94 4.61 -8.85
C VAL A 123 10.93 5.53 -8.14
N VAL A 124 10.64 6.00 -6.92
CA VAL A 124 11.50 6.97 -6.22
C VAL A 124 12.90 6.41 -5.96
N PRO A 125 13.08 5.16 -5.45
CA PRO A 125 14.35 4.44 -5.46
C PRO A 125 15.14 4.45 -6.76
N LEU A 126 14.46 4.25 -7.89
CA LEU A 126 15.06 4.24 -9.21
C LEU A 126 15.58 5.60 -9.58
N MET A 127 14.81 6.64 -9.30
CA MET A 127 15.19 8.02 -9.55
C MET A 127 16.49 8.40 -8.86
N ILE A 128 16.63 7.97 -7.62
CA ILE A 128 17.81 8.28 -6.81
C ILE A 128 19.04 7.55 -7.35
N LYS A 129 18.88 6.30 -7.79
CA LYS A 129 19.97 5.55 -8.43
C LYS A 129 20.35 6.13 -9.80
N LEU A 130 19.36 6.55 -10.58
CA LEU A 130 19.53 7.02 -11.95
C LEU A 130 19.96 8.49 -12.05
N SER A 131 19.66 9.30 -11.03
CA SER A 131 20.13 10.69 -10.98
C SER A 131 21.53 10.73 -10.37
N ARG A 132 22.49 11.36 -11.07
CA ARG A 132 23.78 11.77 -10.49
C ARG A 132 23.63 13.01 -9.59
N SER A 133 22.46 13.20 -9.00
CA SER A 133 22.11 14.45 -8.34
C SER A 133 22.80 14.58 -6.99
N HIS A 134 23.61 15.63 -6.86
CA HIS A 134 24.29 16.01 -5.63
C HIS A 134 23.29 16.30 -4.48
N GLU A 135 22.06 16.70 -4.83
CA GLU A 135 20.99 17.09 -3.92
C GLU A 135 20.54 15.95 -2.98
N TYR A 136 20.48 14.72 -3.49
CA TYR A 136 20.16 13.52 -2.70
C TYR A 136 21.37 12.93 -1.95
N SER A 137 22.57 13.40 -2.30
CA SER A 137 23.80 13.01 -1.62
C SER A 137 23.99 13.78 -0.30
N THR A 138 23.25 14.88 -0.09
CA THR A 138 23.27 15.68 1.14
C THR A 138 22.61 14.93 2.31
N TYR A 139 23.09 15.17 3.53
CA TYR A 139 22.61 14.49 4.73
C TYR A 139 21.11 14.75 5.03
N ILE A 140 20.62 15.95 4.72
CA ILE A 140 19.22 16.39 4.96
C ILE A 140 18.26 15.64 4.05
N GLY A 141 18.49 15.70 2.73
CA GLY A 141 17.63 15.04 1.74
C GLY A 141 17.50 13.54 2.00
N ARG A 142 18.59 12.89 2.43
CA ARG A 142 18.56 11.47 2.80
C ARG A 142 17.63 11.18 3.98
N ARG A 143 17.67 11.98 5.05
CA ARG A 143 16.81 11.78 6.22
C ARG A 143 15.34 11.96 5.89
N ILE A 144 15.00 13.01 5.14
CA ILE A 144 13.62 13.24 4.69
C ILE A 144 13.11 12.02 3.92
N MET A 145 13.96 11.41 3.12
CA MET A 145 13.56 10.30 2.25
C MET A 145 13.47 8.98 2.97
N PHE A 146 14.28 8.76 4.02
CA PHE A 146 14.06 7.65 4.95
C PHE A 146 12.75 7.82 5.74
N MET A 147 12.44 9.04 6.20
CA MET A 147 11.17 9.33 6.89
C MET A 147 9.97 9.11 5.95
N TRP A 148 10.05 9.60 4.72
CA TRP A 148 9.05 9.36 3.67
C TRP A 148 8.90 7.86 3.39
N ALA A 149 10.00 7.12 3.19
CA ALA A 149 9.95 5.69 2.92
C ALA A 149 9.35 4.90 4.10
N GLY A 150 9.67 5.28 5.34
CA GLY A 150 9.07 4.68 6.54
C GLY A 150 7.56 4.95 6.66
N LEU A 151 7.12 6.18 6.36
CA LEU A 151 5.71 6.53 6.34
C LEU A 151 4.95 5.73 5.26
N VAL A 152 5.49 5.67 4.04
CA VAL A 152 4.86 4.93 2.93
C VAL A 152 4.88 3.42 3.19
N LEU A 153 5.95 2.87 3.78
CA LEU A 153 5.99 1.47 4.22
C LEU A 153 4.87 1.18 5.24
N THR A 154 4.69 2.06 6.23
CA THR A 154 3.63 1.92 7.23
C THR A 154 2.25 1.95 6.57
N GLY A 155 2.02 2.89 5.65
CA GLY A 155 0.80 2.97 4.86
C GLY A 155 0.55 1.71 4.02
N LEU A 156 1.56 1.17 3.33
CA LEU A 156 1.43 -0.06 2.55
C LEU A 156 1.10 -1.29 3.41
N VAL A 157 1.68 -1.40 4.61
CA VAL A 157 1.34 -2.45 5.57
C VAL A 157 -0.12 -2.32 6.01
N CYS A 158 -0.56 -1.11 6.37
CA CYS A 158 -1.95 -0.84 6.72
C CYS A 158 -2.92 -1.18 5.57
N LEU A 159 -2.60 -0.80 4.33
CA LEU A 159 -3.39 -1.13 3.15
C LEU A 159 -3.42 -2.64 2.87
N ALA A 160 -2.31 -3.34 3.05
CA ALA A 160 -2.26 -4.80 2.92
C ALA A 160 -3.19 -5.48 3.93
N ILE A 161 -3.22 -4.99 5.18
CA ILE A 161 -4.12 -5.45 6.23
C ILE A 161 -5.58 -5.18 5.86
N GLU A 162 -5.89 -4.00 5.32
CA GLU A 162 -7.26 -3.68 4.89
C GLU A 162 -7.74 -4.57 3.75
N PHE A 163 -6.91 -4.82 2.75
CA PHE A 163 -7.23 -5.80 1.70
C PHE A 163 -7.41 -7.21 2.28
N PHE A 164 -6.60 -7.61 3.26
CA PHE A 164 -6.70 -8.93 3.87
C PHE A 164 -7.98 -9.10 4.68
N ARG A 165 -8.46 -8.04 5.33
CA ARG A 165 -9.67 -8.04 6.17
C ARG A 165 -10.96 -7.88 5.37
N ALA A 166 -10.89 -7.45 4.11
CA ALA A 166 -12.06 -7.24 3.27
C ALA A 166 -12.83 -8.55 3.07
N GLN A 167 -14.11 -8.53 3.43
CA GLN A 167 -15.02 -9.68 3.29
C GLN A 167 -15.91 -9.51 2.06
N THR A 168 -16.27 -10.62 1.43
CA THR A 168 -17.19 -10.66 0.29
C THR A 168 -18.33 -11.61 0.60
N PHE A 169 -19.55 -11.24 0.21
CA PHE A 169 -20.76 -12.02 0.47
C PHE A 169 -21.32 -12.58 -0.84
N PRO A 170 -21.82 -13.82 -0.86
CA PRO A 170 -22.49 -14.36 -2.04
C PRO A 170 -23.84 -13.66 -2.24
N CYS A 171 -24.20 -13.41 -3.49
CA CYS A 171 -25.50 -12.87 -3.86
C CYS A 171 -26.18 -13.78 -4.88
N HIS A 172 -27.38 -14.24 -4.55
CA HIS A 172 -28.12 -15.24 -5.30
C HIS A 172 -29.25 -14.62 -6.15
N ASP A 173 -29.96 -13.62 -5.62
CA ASP A 173 -31.11 -12.99 -6.26
C ASP A 173 -31.06 -11.46 -6.20
N ASP A 174 -31.82 -10.84 -7.11
CA ASP A 174 -31.91 -9.39 -7.27
C ASP A 174 -32.93 -8.71 -6.32
N GLY A 175 -33.43 -9.43 -5.31
CA GLY A 175 -34.52 -8.96 -4.45
C GLY A 175 -35.89 -8.99 -5.11
N GLN A 176 -36.01 -9.37 -6.39
CA GLN A 176 -37.26 -9.64 -7.10
C GLN A 176 -37.44 -11.15 -7.37
N GLY A 177 -36.53 -11.97 -6.84
CA GLY A 177 -36.51 -13.42 -7.02
C GLY A 177 -35.91 -13.88 -8.35
N ASN A 178 -35.29 -13.00 -9.15
CA ASN A 178 -34.54 -13.43 -10.34
C ASN A 178 -33.10 -13.75 -9.96
N ALA A 179 -32.58 -14.84 -10.52
CA ALA A 179 -31.19 -15.23 -10.28
C ALA A 179 -30.20 -14.21 -10.87
N ILE A 180 -29.24 -13.78 -10.05
CA ILE A 180 -28.20 -12.85 -10.50
C ILE A 180 -27.18 -13.57 -11.38
N SER A 181 -26.84 -12.93 -12.50
CA SER A 181 -25.78 -13.43 -13.38
C SER A 181 -24.43 -13.42 -12.66
N SER A 182 -23.67 -14.50 -12.85
CA SER A 182 -22.26 -14.56 -12.43
C SER A 182 -21.36 -13.54 -13.15
N ASN A 183 -21.87 -12.80 -14.14
CA ASN A 183 -21.15 -11.72 -14.81
C ASN A 183 -21.37 -10.37 -14.10
N SER A 184 -20.29 -9.82 -13.52
CA SER A 184 -20.31 -8.52 -12.83
C SER A 184 -20.80 -7.35 -13.69
N ASN A 185 -20.67 -7.41 -15.02
CA ASN A 185 -21.09 -6.33 -15.91
C ASN A 185 -22.62 -6.27 -16.10
N ARG A 186 -23.34 -7.32 -15.69
CA ARG A 186 -24.80 -7.41 -15.75
C ARG A 186 -25.44 -7.27 -14.37
N PHE A 187 -24.68 -6.79 -13.38
CA PHE A 187 -25.20 -6.60 -12.04
C PHE A 187 -26.26 -5.48 -12.05
N PRO A 188 -27.49 -5.74 -11.58
CA PRO A 188 -28.54 -4.73 -11.52
C PRO A 188 -28.29 -3.80 -10.33
N TYR A 189 -27.56 -2.72 -10.57
CA TYR A 189 -27.36 -1.69 -9.57
C TYR A 189 -28.68 -0.99 -9.21
N GLY A 190 -28.93 -0.75 -7.93
CA GLY A 190 -30.10 -0.02 -7.44
C GLY A 190 -30.49 -0.40 -6.02
N GLU A 191 -31.48 0.30 -5.46
CA GLU A 191 -31.96 0.09 -4.07
C GLU A 191 -32.62 -1.27 -3.85
N ASN A 192 -33.10 -1.89 -4.93
CA ASN A 192 -33.82 -3.15 -4.91
C ASN A 192 -32.90 -4.37 -4.76
N THR A 193 -31.62 -4.25 -5.14
CA THR A 193 -30.63 -5.34 -5.16
C THR A 193 -29.72 -5.24 -3.94
N THR A 194 -30.25 -5.60 -2.76
CA THR A 194 -29.50 -5.48 -1.49
C THR A 194 -28.68 -6.73 -1.14
N CYS A 195 -28.95 -7.88 -1.77
CA CYS A 195 -28.23 -9.13 -1.50
C CYS A 195 -28.21 -9.51 -0.01
N GLU A 196 -29.31 -9.25 0.72
CA GLU A 196 -29.42 -9.43 2.18
C GLU A 196 -28.42 -8.60 3.01
N LEU A 197 -27.75 -7.62 2.41
CA LEU A 197 -26.83 -6.70 3.07
C LEU A 197 -27.56 -5.43 3.50
N VAL A 198 -27.30 -4.98 4.72
CA VAL A 198 -27.67 -3.64 5.18
C VAL A 198 -26.57 -2.68 4.76
N CYS A 199 -26.81 -1.96 3.66
CA CYS A 199 -25.86 -1.06 3.03
C CYS A 199 -26.59 0.21 2.56
N SER A 200 -26.94 1.08 3.52
CA SER A 200 -27.68 2.32 3.25
C SER A 200 -27.14 3.49 4.07
N GLU A 201 -27.44 4.71 3.64
CA GLU A 201 -27.06 5.94 4.36
C GLU A 201 -27.78 6.09 5.70
N ASN A 202 -28.94 5.42 5.89
CA ASN A 202 -29.78 5.54 7.09
C ASN A 202 -29.53 4.43 8.10
N ASP A 203 -29.26 3.21 7.62
CA ASP A 203 -29.11 2.02 8.46
C ASP A 203 -27.63 1.62 8.63
N GLY A 204 -26.75 2.24 7.84
CA GLY A 204 -25.31 2.02 7.87
C GLY A 204 -24.86 0.87 6.95
N PRO A 205 -23.60 0.43 7.10
CA PRO A 205 -22.60 0.86 8.09
C PRO A 205 -22.13 2.30 7.90
N PHE A 206 -21.82 2.99 9.01
CA PHE A 206 -21.33 4.37 8.99
C PHE A 206 -19.81 4.46 9.08
N SER A 207 -19.19 5.17 8.16
CA SER A 207 -17.76 5.47 8.20
C SER A 207 -17.50 6.81 8.91
N PRO A 208 -16.58 6.89 9.88
CA PRO A 208 -16.23 8.16 10.51
C PRO A 208 -15.55 9.17 9.58
N ILE A 209 -15.04 8.73 8.42
CA ILE A 209 -14.35 9.59 7.43
C ILE A 209 -15.27 10.00 6.28
N ARG A 210 -16.34 9.26 6.01
CA ARG A 210 -17.31 9.52 4.93
C ARG A 210 -18.55 10.18 5.53
N ILE A 211 -18.54 11.51 5.60
CA ILE A 211 -19.60 12.34 6.22
C ILE A 211 -20.24 13.24 5.14
N GLY A 212 -21.49 13.67 5.36
CA GLY A 212 -22.15 14.65 4.50
C GLY A 212 -22.44 14.06 3.13
N SER A 213 -22.08 14.78 2.05
CA SER A 213 -22.33 14.34 0.68
C SER A 213 -21.52 13.11 0.23
N ALA A 214 -20.56 12.64 1.04
CA ALA A 214 -19.70 11.51 0.74
C ALA A 214 -20.04 10.25 1.55
N ASN A 215 -21.14 10.24 2.31
CA ASN A 215 -21.57 9.10 3.13
C ASN A 215 -22.30 8.01 2.32
N ASN A 216 -22.54 8.24 1.03
CA ASN A 216 -23.23 7.35 0.13
C ASN A 216 -22.51 6.01 -0.01
N ILE A 217 -23.28 4.93 0.15
CA ILE A 217 -22.76 3.57 0.24
C ILE A 217 -23.64 2.64 -0.59
N TYR A 218 -23.02 1.71 -1.32
CA TYR A 218 -23.73 0.88 -2.28
C TYR A 218 -23.29 -0.58 -2.21
N VAL A 219 -24.21 -1.47 -2.58
CA VAL A 219 -23.87 -2.86 -2.88
C VAL A 219 -23.28 -2.91 -4.28
N VAL A 220 -22.03 -3.36 -4.38
CA VAL A 220 -21.32 -3.51 -5.66
C VAL A 220 -20.69 -4.90 -5.75
N PRO A 221 -20.46 -5.46 -6.96
CA PRO A 221 -19.75 -6.72 -7.09
C PRO A 221 -18.32 -6.63 -6.55
N ALA A 222 -17.76 -7.73 -6.06
CA ALA A 222 -16.37 -7.76 -5.64
C ALA A 222 -15.43 -7.56 -6.86
N PRO A 223 -14.40 -6.70 -6.78
CA PRO A 223 -13.45 -6.50 -7.87
C PRO A 223 -12.76 -7.80 -8.30
N ARG A 224 -12.68 -8.03 -9.62
CA ARG A 224 -12.11 -9.27 -10.19
C ARG A 224 -10.73 -9.10 -10.79
N THR A 225 -10.41 -7.92 -11.30
CA THR A 225 -9.11 -7.63 -11.94
C THR A 225 -8.01 -7.64 -10.88
N LEU A 226 -8.16 -6.80 -9.86
CA LEU A 226 -7.29 -6.76 -8.69
C LEU A 226 -8.13 -7.15 -7.47
N THR A 227 -8.34 -8.47 -7.32
CA THR A 227 -9.04 -9.03 -6.15
C THR A 227 -8.38 -8.59 -4.85
N PHE A 228 -9.13 -8.57 -3.74
CA PHE A 228 -8.57 -8.22 -2.42
C PHE A 228 -7.34 -9.06 -2.06
N GLY A 229 -7.39 -10.39 -2.28
CA GLY A 229 -6.24 -11.26 -2.04
C GLY A 229 -5.03 -10.96 -2.94
N ALA A 230 -5.26 -10.66 -4.23
CA ALA A 230 -4.18 -10.25 -5.13
C ALA A 230 -3.58 -8.90 -4.70
N ALA A 231 -4.41 -7.93 -4.31
CA ALA A 231 -3.98 -6.64 -3.81
C ALA A 231 -3.12 -6.77 -2.55
N THR A 232 -3.51 -7.62 -1.59
CA THR A 232 -2.70 -7.95 -0.40
C THR A 232 -1.31 -8.46 -0.77
N LEU A 233 -1.22 -9.40 -1.72
CA LEU A 233 0.07 -9.98 -2.13
C LEU A 233 0.97 -8.94 -2.82
N VAL A 234 0.40 -8.12 -3.72
CA VAL A 234 1.18 -7.07 -4.39
C VAL A 234 1.61 -5.99 -3.39
N ALA A 235 0.76 -5.61 -2.44
CA ALA A 235 1.10 -4.70 -1.34
C ALA A 235 2.24 -5.26 -0.47
N ALA A 236 2.16 -6.52 -0.06
CA ALA A 236 3.23 -7.19 0.68
C ALA A 236 4.55 -7.22 -0.13
N GLY A 237 4.49 -7.47 -1.43
CA GLY A 237 5.64 -7.40 -2.32
C GLY A 237 6.28 -6.00 -2.36
N CYS A 238 5.46 -4.94 -2.42
CA CYS A 238 5.94 -3.56 -2.36
C CYS A 238 6.55 -3.21 -0.99
N CYS A 239 6.02 -3.74 0.11
CA CYS A 239 6.62 -3.61 1.44
C CYS A 239 8.02 -4.22 1.48
N ILE A 240 8.17 -5.46 0.99
CA ILE A 240 9.48 -6.15 0.92
C ILE A 240 10.45 -5.33 0.06
N HIS A 241 10.01 -4.84 -1.10
CA HIS A 241 10.82 -3.99 -1.96
C HIS A 241 11.33 -2.74 -1.22
N THR A 242 10.45 -2.08 -0.46
CA THR A 242 10.77 -0.86 0.28
C THR A 242 11.77 -1.15 1.41
N VAL A 243 11.58 -2.23 2.17
CA VAL A 243 12.50 -2.65 3.23
C VAL A 243 13.88 -2.95 2.66
N ILE A 244 13.97 -3.74 1.59
CA ILE A 244 15.25 -4.06 0.93
C ILE A 244 15.93 -2.77 0.49
N TRP A 245 15.19 -1.83 -0.10
CA TRP A 245 15.76 -0.56 -0.53
C TRP A 245 16.29 0.28 0.65
N MET A 246 15.54 0.38 1.74
CA MET A 246 15.99 1.07 2.96
C MET A 246 17.26 0.45 3.55
N VAL A 247 17.35 -0.89 3.60
CA VAL A 247 18.54 -1.61 4.08
C VAL A 247 19.74 -1.30 3.18
N VAL A 248 19.60 -1.44 1.86
CA VAL A 248 20.68 -1.17 0.91
C VAL A 248 21.17 0.27 0.98
N MET A 249 20.27 1.23 1.14
CA MET A 249 20.64 2.64 1.28
C MET A 249 21.38 2.93 2.59
N THR A 250 21.03 2.24 3.68
CA THR A 250 21.70 2.34 4.97
C THR A 250 23.10 1.73 4.92
N GLU A 251 23.25 0.55 4.32
CA GLU A 251 24.56 -0.10 4.18
C GLU A 251 25.49 0.68 3.26
N ARG A 252 24.97 1.17 2.12
CA ARG A 252 25.75 2.05 1.22
C ARG A 252 26.25 3.29 1.94
N PHE A 253 25.49 3.82 2.90
CA PHE A 253 25.92 4.93 3.72
C PHE A 253 27.02 4.54 4.70
N ASN A 254 26.86 3.44 5.45
CA ASN A 254 27.86 2.95 6.38
C ASN A 254 29.21 2.70 5.69
N VAL A 255 29.19 2.11 4.49
CA VAL A 255 30.39 1.90 3.68
C VAL A 255 31.02 3.22 3.24
N ARG A 256 30.23 4.19 2.78
CA ARG A 256 30.75 5.50 2.35
C ARG A 256 31.37 6.29 3.51
N THR A 257 30.77 6.22 4.70
CA THR A 257 31.31 6.85 5.91
C THR A 257 32.62 6.19 6.34
N LYS A 258 32.67 4.86 6.41
CA LYS A 258 33.90 4.11 6.70
C LYS A 258 35.00 4.38 5.68
N SER A 259 34.67 4.47 4.39
CA SER A 259 35.63 4.80 3.33
C SER A 259 36.15 6.24 3.45
N TYR A 260 35.30 7.21 3.81
CA TYR A 260 35.73 8.59 4.06
C TYR A 260 36.68 8.68 5.26
N GLU A 261 36.37 7.98 6.34
CA GLU A 261 37.21 7.93 7.55
C GLU A 261 38.53 7.19 7.30
N THR A 262 38.49 6.13 6.49
CA THR A 262 39.66 5.36 6.04
C THR A 262 40.59 6.14 5.10
N ASN A 263 40.02 7.03 4.28
CA ASN A 263 40.74 7.89 3.34
C ASN A 263 41.29 9.17 3.99
N LYS A 264 41.10 9.38 5.31
CA LYS A 264 41.81 10.45 6.02
C LYS A 264 43.27 10.05 6.19
N PRO A 265 44.23 10.89 5.76
CA PRO A 265 45.65 10.59 5.94
C PRO A 265 45.97 10.49 7.42
N ILE A 266 46.68 9.43 7.82
CA ILE A 266 47.10 9.24 9.21
C ILE A 266 48.16 10.30 9.55
N SER A 267 47.86 11.17 10.51
CA SER A 267 48.77 12.23 10.94
C SER A 267 50.10 11.63 11.42
N GLY A 268 51.23 12.07 10.84
CA GLY A 268 52.57 11.57 11.15
C GLY A 268 53.11 10.47 10.22
N THR A 269 52.42 10.12 9.14
CA THR A 269 52.93 9.21 8.09
C THR A 269 52.82 9.83 6.69
N ASN A 270 53.59 9.31 5.72
CA ASN A 270 53.72 9.83 4.35
C ASN A 270 52.46 9.63 3.47
N GLY A 271 51.26 9.97 3.97
CA GLY A 271 50.01 9.84 3.23
C GLY A 271 49.41 8.43 3.18
N ALA A 272 49.77 7.54 4.12
CA ALA A 272 49.20 6.20 4.20
C ALA A 272 47.72 6.24 4.65
N THR A 273 46.88 5.40 4.02
CA THR A 273 45.43 5.24 4.30
C THR A 273 45.08 3.78 4.60
N LYS A 274 44.08 3.54 5.45
CA LYS A 274 43.83 2.23 6.09
C LYS A 274 42.94 1.31 5.23
N GLY A 275 43.44 0.80 4.10
CA GLY A 275 42.67 -0.08 3.23
C GLY A 275 42.12 -1.33 3.94
N THR A 276 40.80 -1.46 4.05
CA THR A 276 40.14 -2.73 4.42
C THR A 276 38.84 -2.88 3.63
N MET A 277 38.68 -4.02 2.94
CA MET A 277 37.43 -4.43 2.28
C MET A 277 36.89 -5.65 3.01
N ASN A 278 35.64 -5.59 3.48
CA ASN A 278 34.94 -6.75 4.03
C ASN A 278 33.77 -7.18 3.13
N ASP A 279 33.63 -8.51 3.15
CA ASP A 279 32.91 -9.40 2.26
C ASP A 279 31.40 -9.47 2.57
N VAL A 280 30.65 -8.38 2.35
CA VAL A 280 29.18 -8.33 2.50
C VAL A 280 28.47 -8.31 1.14
N ASN A 281 29.11 -8.92 0.15
CA ASN A 281 29.18 -8.35 -1.19
C ASN A 281 27.98 -8.71 -2.10
N LEU A 282 27.33 -9.87 -1.90
CA LEU A 282 26.45 -10.44 -2.93
C LEU A 282 25.07 -9.76 -3.06
N MET A 283 24.33 -9.57 -1.97
CA MET A 283 22.99 -8.97 -2.01
C MET A 283 23.06 -7.48 -2.40
N ILE A 284 24.12 -6.81 -1.95
CA ILE A 284 24.45 -5.43 -2.32
C ILE A 284 24.78 -5.35 -3.81
N HIS A 285 25.60 -6.27 -4.35
CA HIS A 285 25.92 -6.28 -5.78
C HIS A 285 24.72 -6.55 -6.68
N ILE A 286 23.80 -7.44 -6.30
CA ILE A 286 22.59 -7.71 -7.08
C ILE A 286 21.63 -6.51 -7.06
N PHE A 287 21.47 -5.84 -5.92
CA PHE A 287 20.58 -4.69 -5.85
C PHE A 287 21.22 -3.41 -6.41
N LEU A 288 22.55 -3.26 -6.33
CA LEU A 288 23.30 -2.21 -7.04
C LEU A 288 23.53 -2.55 -8.52
N SER A 289 23.23 -3.77 -8.96
CA SER A 289 23.31 -4.18 -10.36
C SER A 289 22.35 -3.35 -11.20
N ALA A 290 22.75 -3.07 -12.44
CA ALA A 290 21.93 -2.43 -13.45
C ALA A 290 20.58 -3.13 -13.66
N ALA A 291 20.47 -4.42 -13.30
CA ALA A 291 19.25 -5.23 -13.41
C ALA A 291 18.12 -4.84 -12.44
N ALA A 292 18.42 -4.23 -11.28
CA ALA A 292 17.36 -3.82 -10.34
C ALA A 292 16.51 -2.67 -10.88
N VAL A 293 17.07 -1.85 -11.77
CA VAL A 293 16.38 -0.70 -12.38
C VAL A 293 15.23 -1.10 -13.30
N PRO A 294 15.45 -1.94 -14.34
CA PRO A 294 14.37 -2.36 -15.23
C PRO A 294 13.31 -3.18 -14.49
N VAL A 295 13.67 -3.99 -13.49
CA VAL A 295 12.70 -4.80 -12.72
C VAL A 295 11.68 -3.92 -11.99
N SER A 296 12.13 -2.93 -11.20
CA SER A 296 11.21 -2.02 -10.52
C SER A 296 10.43 -1.14 -11.49
N GLY A 297 11.04 -0.74 -12.62
CA GLY A 297 10.35 0.03 -13.66
C GLY A 297 9.22 -0.77 -14.31
N CYS A 298 9.48 -2.01 -14.70
CA CYS A 298 8.47 -2.93 -15.23
C CYS A 298 7.36 -3.21 -14.21
N ALA A 299 7.72 -3.41 -12.93
CA ALA A 299 6.74 -3.59 -11.86
C ALA A 299 5.83 -2.36 -11.70
N ALA A 300 6.39 -1.14 -11.74
CA ALA A 300 5.60 0.09 -11.66
C ALA A 300 4.63 0.23 -12.84
N VAL A 301 5.08 -0.06 -14.06
CA VAL A 301 4.23 -0.05 -15.26
C VAL A 301 3.12 -1.10 -15.17
N ALA A 302 3.44 -2.31 -14.71
CA ALA A 302 2.45 -3.37 -14.52
C ALA A 302 1.37 -2.96 -13.49
N ILE A 303 1.76 -2.35 -12.37
CA ILE A 303 0.81 -1.82 -11.37
C ILE A 303 -0.08 -0.73 -11.95
N ILE A 304 0.47 0.18 -12.77
CA ILE A 304 -0.33 1.21 -13.44
C ILE A 304 -1.36 0.56 -14.37
N ILE A 305 -0.95 -0.37 -15.22
CA ILE A 305 -1.84 -1.02 -16.19
C ILE A 305 -2.94 -1.80 -15.48
N VAL A 306 -2.57 -2.70 -14.55
CA VAL A 306 -3.53 -3.53 -13.82
C VAL A 306 -4.44 -2.66 -12.93
N GLY A 307 -3.87 -1.65 -12.30
CA GLY A 307 -4.59 -0.69 -11.47
C GLY A 307 -5.64 0.09 -12.26
N GLU A 308 -5.29 0.63 -13.42
CA GLU A 308 -6.27 1.32 -14.27
C GLU A 308 -7.33 0.38 -14.81
N ILE A 309 -6.99 -0.85 -15.25
CA ILE A 309 -8.00 -1.84 -15.66
C ILE A 309 -8.96 -2.15 -14.49
N ASN A 310 -8.47 -2.16 -13.25
CA ASN A 310 -9.30 -2.31 -12.07
C ASN A 310 -10.18 -1.07 -11.82
N PHE A 311 -9.65 0.14 -11.94
CA PHE A 311 -10.42 1.38 -11.78
C PHE A 311 -11.51 1.57 -12.84
N PHE A 312 -11.25 1.16 -14.08
CA PHE A 312 -12.24 1.20 -15.17
C PHE A 312 -13.22 0.03 -15.13
N SER A 313 -13.09 -0.90 -14.18
CA SER A 313 -14.06 -1.97 -14.01
C SER A 313 -15.35 -1.43 -13.39
N ASN A 314 -16.50 -1.99 -13.81
CA ASN A 314 -17.82 -1.57 -13.34
C ASN A 314 -17.93 -1.48 -11.80
N PRO A 315 -17.40 -2.43 -11.01
CA PRO A 315 -17.54 -2.34 -9.56
C PRO A 315 -16.81 -1.17 -8.90
N VAL A 316 -15.64 -0.78 -9.43
CA VAL A 316 -14.80 0.26 -8.83
C VAL A 316 -15.18 1.65 -9.38
N ASN A 317 -15.65 1.72 -10.62
CA ASN A 317 -16.08 2.95 -11.25
C ASN A 317 -17.54 3.35 -10.92
N TYR A 318 -18.30 2.45 -10.29
CA TYR A 318 -19.71 2.73 -9.96
C TYR A 318 -19.82 3.86 -8.94
N GLN A 319 -20.57 4.91 -9.29
CA GLN A 319 -20.74 6.13 -8.48
C GLN A 319 -19.43 6.82 -8.08
N ALA A 320 -18.32 6.51 -8.77
CA ALA A 320 -17.07 7.22 -8.61
C ALA A 320 -17.26 8.68 -9.07
N GLU A 321 -16.67 9.62 -8.33
CA GLU A 321 -16.84 11.04 -8.62
C GLU A 321 -16.36 11.37 -10.05
N PRO A 322 -17.21 11.97 -10.90
CA PRO A 322 -16.85 12.26 -12.28
C PRO A 322 -15.77 13.34 -12.35
N LEU A 323 -14.93 13.27 -13.39
CA LEU A 323 -13.90 14.27 -13.68
C LEU A 323 -14.43 15.70 -13.80
N ALA A 324 -15.73 15.87 -14.07
CA ALA A 324 -16.39 17.17 -14.17
C ALA A 324 -16.65 17.85 -12.81
N ALA A 325 -16.49 17.13 -11.69
CA ALA A 325 -16.73 17.64 -10.33
C ALA A 325 -15.51 18.35 -9.71
N ILE A 326 -14.50 18.73 -10.51
CA ILE A 326 -13.36 19.53 -10.03
C ILE A 326 -13.86 20.97 -9.83
N GLY A 327 -14.27 21.28 -8.60
CA GLY A 327 -14.56 22.62 -8.09
C GLY A 327 -13.46 23.10 -7.16
#